data_AF-A0A6A6KUW7-F1
#
_entry.id   AF-A0A6A6KUW7-F1
#
_cell.length_a   1.000
_cell.length_b   1.000
_cell.length_c   1.000
_cell.angle_alpha   90.00
_cell.angle_beta   90.00
_cell.angle_gamma   90.00
#
_symmetry.space_group_name_H-M   'P 1'
#
loop_
_entity.id
_entity.type
_entity.pdbx_description
1 polymer ?
#
loop_
_entity_poly.entity_id
_entity_poly.type
_entity_poly.pdbx_seq_one_letter_code
_entity_poly.pdbx_strand_id
1 'polypeptide(L)'
;MESIFESGLKRMQRLHVHFSCGLPTVGEVISGMRRDINVLIYLDVKKTLEEGMKLYISDNKVILTEGFGVVVPVKYFEKIEPWPDRRPITFSA
;
A
#
# COMPACT_ATOMS: atom_id res chain seq x y z
N MET A 1 4.85 10.59 -8.28
CA MET A 1 5.21 9.18 -8.06
C MET A 1 6.58 9.07 -7.41
N GLU A 2 7.57 9.85 -7.87
CA GLU A 2 8.92 9.95 -7.31
C GLU A 2 8.98 10.05 -5.78
N SER A 3 8.15 10.92 -5.18
CA SER A 3 8.12 11.10 -3.71
C SER A 3 7.78 9.83 -2.90
N ILE A 4 7.00 8.89 -3.45
CA ILE A 4 6.69 7.62 -2.75
C ILE A 4 7.90 6.68 -2.78
N PHE A 5 8.67 6.68 -3.88
CA PHE A 5 9.89 5.89 -4.01
C PHE A 5 11.04 6.45 -3.16
N GLU A 6 11.08 7.77 -2.95
CA GLU A 6 12.08 8.40 -2.09
C GLU A 6 11.71 8.33 -0.61
N SER A 7 10.44 8.55 -0.27
CA SER A 7 10.02 8.79 1.11
C SER A 7 9.06 7.76 1.70
N GLY A 8 8.72 6.72 0.95
CA GLY A 8 7.75 5.70 1.36
C GLY A 8 6.32 6.21 1.38
N LEU A 9 5.43 5.40 1.96
CA LEU A 9 4.02 5.74 2.09
C LEU A 9 3.75 6.32 3.48
N LYS A 10 3.43 7.60 3.56
CA LYS A 10 3.15 8.31 4.82
C LYS A 10 1.67 8.23 5.16
N ARG A 11 1.32 8.15 6.44
CA ARG A 11 -0.08 8.26 6.91
C ARG A 11 -0.72 9.63 6.61
N MET A 12 0.08 10.64 6.25
CA MET A 12 -0.34 12.03 6.03
C MET A 12 -1.09 12.55 7.27
N GLN A 13 -2.29 13.12 7.09
CA GLN A 13 -3.13 13.62 8.20
C GLN A 13 -3.91 12.51 8.92
N ARG A 14 -3.84 11.25 8.48
CA ARG A 14 -4.56 10.12 9.08
C ARG A 14 -3.73 9.48 10.19
N LEU A 15 -4.38 8.68 11.05
CA LEU A 15 -3.69 7.95 12.12
C LEU A 15 -2.94 6.71 11.60
N HIS A 16 -3.49 6.02 10.60
CA HIS A 16 -2.89 4.82 10.01
C HIS A 16 -2.84 4.91 8.47
N VAL A 17 -1.86 4.25 7.89
CA VAL A 17 -1.87 3.85 6.48
C VAL A 17 -2.84 2.68 6.33
N HIS A 18 -3.71 2.76 5.33
CA HIS A 18 -4.76 1.76 5.10
C HIS A 18 -4.39 0.93 3.87
N PHE A 19 -4.40 -0.39 4.04
CA PHE A 19 -4.17 -1.38 3.01
C PHE A 19 -5.42 -2.23 2.81
N SER A 20 -5.71 -2.52 1.56
CA SER A 20 -6.77 -3.42 1.17
C SER A 20 -6.28 -4.86 1.12
N CYS A 21 -7.09 -5.82 1.55
CA CYS A 21 -6.81 -7.25 1.38
C CYS A 21 -7.16 -7.80 -0.02
N GLY A 22 -7.88 -7.03 -0.84
CA GLY A 22 -8.35 -7.48 -2.16
C GLY A 22 -7.96 -6.52 -3.30
N LEU A 23 -7.98 -7.07 -4.52
CA LEU A 23 -7.75 -6.32 -5.75
C LEU A 23 -9.05 -5.71 -6.31
N PRO A 24 -8.97 -4.58 -7.04
CA PRO A 24 -10.15 -3.89 -7.56
C PRO A 24 -10.94 -4.68 -8.63
N THR A 25 -10.40 -5.81 -9.13
CA THR A 25 -10.95 -6.56 -10.28
C THR A 25 -11.95 -7.66 -9.94
N VAL A 26 -12.18 -8.01 -8.68
CA VAL A 26 -13.10 -9.11 -8.33
C VAL A 26 -14.39 -8.57 -7.71
N GLY A 27 -15.24 -7.91 -8.52
CA GLY A 27 -16.68 -7.69 -8.28
C GLY A 27 -17.12 -6.90 -7.04
N GLU A 28 -16.26 -6.74 -6.05
CA GLU A 28 -16.46 -6.05 -4.80
C GLU A 28 -15.51 -4.86 -4.83
N VAL A 29 -16.03 -3.73 -5.31
CA VAL A 29 -15.35 -2.45 -5.10
C VAL A 29 -15.25 -2.29 -3.60
N ILE A 30 -14.05 -2.51 -3.05
CA ILE A 30 -13.79 -2.36 -1.62
C ILE A 30 -14.17 -0.93 -1.27
N SER A 31 -15.22 -0.80 -0.45
CA SER A 31 -15.80 0.48 -0.08
C SER A 31 -14.70 1.44 0.36
N GLY A 32 -14.52 2.55 -0.37
CA GLY A 32 -13.50 3.56 -0.05
C GLY A 32 -12.31 3.63 -1.00
N MET A 33 -12.16 2.71 -1.95
CA MET A 33 -11.15 2.83 -3.00
C MET A 33 -11.57 3.91 -4.00
N ARG A 34 -10.72 4.92 -4.21
CA ARG A 34 -11.04 5.98 -5.18
C ARG A 34 -10.93 5.44 -6.60
N ARG A 35 -11.77 5.97 -7.49
CA ARG A 35 -11.79 5.61 -8.91
C ARG A 35 -10.61 6.18 -9.69
N ASP A 36 -9.94 7.20 -9.15
CA ASP A 36 -8.83 7.93 -9.75
C ASP A 36 -7.45 7.43 -9.30
N ILE A 37 -7.32 6.15 -8.93
CA ILE A 37 -6.01 5.59 -8.59
C ILE A 37 -5.20 5.26 -9.85
N ASN A 38 -3.93 5.65 -9.86
CA ASN A 38 -3.01 5.38 -10.97
C ASN A 38 -2.07 4.20 -10.72
N VAL A 39 -1.96 3.74 -9.46
CA VAL A 39 -0.95 2.77 -9.02
C VAL A 39 -1.50 1.90 -7.87
N LEU A 40 -1.13 0.62 -7.87
CA LEU A 40 -1.28 -0.29 -6.75
C LEU A 40 0.10 -0.54 -6.10
N ILE A 41 0.14 -0.50 -4.78
CA ILE A 41 1.33 -0.79 -3.96
C ILE A 41 1.00 -2.00 -3.09
N TYR A 42 1.80 -3.05 -3.23
CA TYR A 42 1.68 -4.29 -2.47
C TYR A 42 2.68 -4.28 -1.33
N LEU A 43 2.21 -4.63 -0.13
CA LEU A 43 3.03 -4.68 1.08
C LEU A 43 3.50 -6.12 1.33
N ASP A 44 4.79 -6.31 1.55
CA ASP A 44 5.35 -7.57 2.03
C ASP A 44 5.02 -7.74 3.52
N VAL A 45 3.90 -8.41 3.79
CA VAL A 45 3.40 -8.67 5.14
C VAL A 45 4.39 -9.51 5.95
N LYS A 46 5.07 -10.47 5.32
CA LYS A 46 6.00 -11.34 6.03
C LYS A 46 7.20 -10.53 6.53
N LYS A 47 7.85 -9.80 5.63
CA LYS A 47 9.03 -8.99 5.96
C LYS A 47 8.71 -7.87 6.95
N THR A 48 7.55 -7.22 6.81
CA THR A 48 7.14 -6.17 7.75
C THR A 48 6.95 -6.70 9.16
N LEU A 49 6.31 -7.86 9.32
CA LEU A 49 6.12 -8.50 10.62
C LEU A 49 7.45 -8.99 11.22
N GLU A 50 8.34 -9.58 10.42
CA GLU A 50 9.68 -10.02 10.86
C GLU A 50 10.52 -8.86 11.39
N GLU A 51 10.42 -7.68 10.78
CA GLU A 51 11.11 -6.46 11.21
C GLU A 51 10.34 -5.66 12.27
N GLY A 52 9.22 -6.19 12.79
CA GLY A 52 8.48 -5.64 13.92
C GLY A 52 7.50 -4.51 13.60
N MET A 53 7.11 -4.34 12.33
CA MET A 53 6.05 -3.41 11.96
C MET A 53 4.70 -3.94 12.46
N LYS A 54 3.92 -3.10 13.15
CA LYS A 54 2.60 -3.47 13.64
C LYS A 54 1.57 -3.37 12.52
N LEU A 55 0.90 -4.48 12.24
CA LEU A 55 -0.24 -4.56 11.36
C LEU A 55 -1.48 -4.88 12.19
N TYR A 56 -2.58 -4.19 11.89
CA TYR A 56 -3.87 -4.39 12.51
C TYR A 56 -4.90 -4.73 11.44
N ILE A 57 -5.91 -5.52 11.77
CA ILE A 57 -7.04 -5.80 10.90
C ILE A 57 -8.27 -5.18 11.56
N SER A 58 -8.94 -4.29 10.84
CA SER A 58 -10.22 -3.72 11.27
C SER A 58 -11.37 -4.70 11.00
N ASP A 59 -12.53 -4.45 11.61
CA ASP A 59 -13.75 -5.27 11.43
C ASP A 59 -14.17 -5.37 9.95
N ASN A 60 -13.90 -4.34 9.16
CA ASN A 60 -14.15 -4.31 7.71
C ASN A 60 -13.06 -5.00 6.89
N LYS A 61 -12.21 -5.81 7.52
CA LYS A 61 -11.09 -6.55 6.89
C LYS A 61 -10.07 -5.65 6.18
N VAL A 62 -10.00 -4.36 6.54
CA VAL A 62 -8.96 -3.43 6.08
C VAL A 62 -7.74 -3.58 7.00
N ILE A 63 -6.55 -3.70 6.40
CA ILE A 63 -5.28 -3.74 7.12
C ILE A 63 -4.84 -2.30 7.42
N LEU A 64 -4.41 -2.06 8.65
CA LEU A 64 -3.97 -0.76 9.14
C LEU A 64 -2.54 -0.88 9.67
N THR A 65 -1.72 0.13 9.41
CA THR A 65 -0.39 0.23 10.03
C THR A 65 -0.02 1.68 10.31
N GLU A 66 0.70 1.90 11.40
CA GLU A 66 1.35 3.18 11.68
C GLU A 66 2.66 3.34 10.87
N GLY A 67 3.13 2.24 10.26
CA GLY A 67 4.48 2.13 9.74
C GLY A 67 5.52 2.26 10.86
N PHE A 68 6.71 2.71 10.50
CA PHE A 68 7.73 3.14 11.44
C PHE A 68 7.65 4.65 11.62
N GLY A 69 7.19 5.10 12.80
CA GLY A 69 7.16 6.49 13.20
C GLY A 69 6.13 7.39 12.51
N VAL A 70 5.74 7.10 11.26
CA VAL A 70 4.60 7.65 10.45
C VAL A 70 4.65 7.15 8.98
N VAL A 71 5.71 6.42 8.61
CA VAL A 71 6.03 6.05 7.23
C VAL A 71 6.07 4.54 7.09
N VAL A 72 5.55 4.01 6.00
CA VAL A 72 5.86 2.66 5.51
C VAL A 72 6.98 2.76 4.48
N PRO A 73 8.21 2.34 4.81
CA PRO A 73 9.35 2.42 3.90
C PRO A 73 9.17 1.57 2.64
N VAL A 74 9.77 2.05 1.54
CA VAL A 74 9.73 1.38 0.22
C VAL A 74 10.33 -0.03 0.24
N LYS A 75 11.27 -0.31 1.15
CA LYS A 75 11.87 -1.65 1.33
C LYS A 75 10.86 -2.74 1.70
N TYR A 76 9.65 -2.36 2.10
CA TYR A 76 8.54 -3.27 2.40
C TYR A 76 7.52 -3.38 1.28
N PHE A 77 7.71 -2.66 0.17
CA PHE A 77 6.85 -2.81 -0.98
C PHE A 77 7.30 -4.03 -1.78
N GLU A 78 6.44 -5.04 -1.82
CA GLU A 78 6.66 -6.26 -2.60
C GLU A 78 6.57 -5.97 -4.10
N LYS A 79 5.60 -5.12 -4.48
CA LYS A 79 5.33 -4.79 -5.87
C LYS A 79 4.66 -3.43 -5.99
N ILE A 80 4.94 -2.73 -7.08
CA ILE A 80 4.25 -1.51 -7.47
C ILE A 80 3.85 -1.67 -8.94
N GLU A 81 2.57 -1.47 -9.27
CA GLU A 81 2.07 -1.60 -10.64
C GLU A 81 1.12 -0.46 -11.01
N PRO A 82 1.09 -0.01 -12.27
CA PRO A 82 0.10 0.95 -12.75
C PRO A 82 -1.29 0.37 -12.73
N TRP A 83 -2.27 1.25 -12.59
CA TRP A 83 -3.69 0.93 -12.66
C TRP A 83 -4.41 1.97 -13.53
N PRO A 84 -5.44 1.58 -14.31
CA PRO A 84 -5.96 0.22 -14.53
C PRO A 84 -5.18 -0.60 -15.56
N ASP A 85 -4.31 0.06 -16.31
CA ASP A 85 -3.67 -0.49 -17.51
C ASP A 85 -2.66 -1.62 -17.22
N ARG A 86 -2.26 -1.83 -15.95
CA ARG A 86 -1.33 -2.86 -15.46
C ARG A 86 -0.04 -3.03 -16.28
N ARG A 87 0.35 -2.04 -17.08
CA ARG A 87 1.55 -2.11 -17.90
C ARG A 87 2.77 -2.24 -16.98
N PRO A 88 3.73 -3.13 -17.26
CA PRO A 88 4.96 -3.17 -16.50
C PRO A 88 5.64 -1.80 -16.56
N ILE A 89 5.94 -1.19 -15.40
CA ILE A 89 6.81 -0.01 -15.40
C ILE A 89 8.23 -0.53 -15.47
N THR A 90 8.87 -0.37 -16.62
CA THR A 90 10.31 -0.50 -16.75
C THR A 90 10.93 0.77 -16.17
N PHE A 91 11.49 0.69 -14.97
CA PHE A 91 12.31 1.77 -14.43
C PHE A 91 13.75 1.54 -14.87
N SER A 92 14.30 2.50 -15.61
CA SER A 92 15.75 2.63 -15.80
C SER A 92 16.33 3.09 -14.47
N ALA A 93 17.32 2.35 -13.96
CA ALA A 93 18.12 2.74 -12.79
C ALA A 93 18.92 4.02 -13.03
#